data_AF-A0A7V0S5S2-F1
#
_entry.id   AF-A0A7V0S5S2-F1
#
_cell.length_a   1.000
_cell.length_b   1.000
_cell.length_c   1.000
_cell.angle_alpha   90.00
_cell.angle_beta   90.00
_cell.angle_gamma   90.00
#
_symmetry.space_group_name_H-M   'P 1'
#
loop_
_entity.id
_entity.type
_entity.pdbx_description
1 polymer ?
#
loop_
_entity_poly.entity_id
_entity_poly.type
_entity_poly.pdbx_seq_one_letter_code
_entity_poly.pdbx_strand_id
1 'polypeptide(L)'
;MKILKTIILFSFISVNLLAQDGVIRGRVYDQQNNKPLPFVNVIVMGQEISAASDLDGNFLIVGLEPGFYTLLASFIGYKIAY
;
A
#
# COMPACT_ATOMS: atom_id res chain seq x y z
N MET A 1 -42.12 -9.03 -18.98
CA MET A 1 -41.52 -9.44 -17.68
C MET A 1 -40.15 -10.13 -17.77
N LYS A 2 -39.77 -10.80 -18.87
CA LYS A 2 -38.45 -11.46 -18.97
C LYS A 2 -37.28 -10.45 -19.03
N ILE A 3 -37.37 -9.43 -19.89
CA ILE A 3 -36.37 -8.35 -20.00
C ILE A 3 -36.14 -7.62 -18.66
N LEU A 4 -37.20 -7.32 -17.91
CA LEU A 4 -37.08 -6.60 -16.63
C LEU A 4 -36.30 -7.43 -15.59
N LYS A 5 -36.52 -8.75 -15.56
CA LYS A 5 -35.76 -9.66 -14.71
C LYS A 5 -34.28 -9.75 -15.13
N THR A 6 -34.00 -9.73 -16.43
CA THR A 6 -32.62 -9.74 -16.95
C THR A 6 -31.87 -8.45 -16.61
N ILE A 7 -32.53 -7.29 -16.69
CA ILE A 7 -31.94 -5.99 -16.30
C ILE A 7 -31.65 -5.95 -14.81
N ILE A 8 -32.58 -6.42 -13.98
CA ILE A 8 -32.39 -6.51 -12.53
C ILE A 8 -31.21 -7.44 -12.20
N LEU A 9 -31.10 -8.60 -12.87
CA LEU A 9 -29.98 -9.52 -12.68
C LEU A 9 -28.63 -8.91 -13.07
N PHE A 10 -28.59 -8.10 -14.13
CA PHE A 10 -27.36 -7.45 -14.59
C PHE A 10 -26.94 -6.27 -13.69
N SER A 11 -27.90 -5.56 -13.09
CA SER A 11 -27.65 -4.47 -12.14
C SER A 11 -26.91 -4.94 -10.86
N PHE A 12 -27.17 -6.17 -10.41
CA PHE A 12 -26.50 -6.75 -9.25
C PHE A 12 -25.03 -7.13 -9.49
N ILE A 13 -24.57 -7.23 -10.73
CA ILE A 13 -23.17 -7.55 -11.05
C ILE A 13 -22.27 -6.30 -10.93
N SER A 14 -22.83 -5.10 -11.12
CA SER A 14 -22.09 -3.83 -11.15
C SER A 14 -21.60 -3.33 -9.79
N VAL A 15 -22.10 -3.87 -8.68
CA VAL A 15 -21.78 -3.37 -7.32
C VAL A 15 -20.42 -3.83 -6.78
N ASN A 16 -19.64 -4.62 -7.53
CA ASN A 16 -18.33 -5.12 -7.09
C ASN A 16 -17.12 -4.35 -7.65
N LEU A 17 -17.30 -3.20 -8.32
CA LEU A 17 -16.18 -2.46 -8.93
C LEU A 17 -15.39 -1.53 -7.97
N LEU A 18 -15.81 -1.40 -6.71
CA LEU A 18 -15.23 -0.44 -5.74
C LEU A 18 -14.11 -1.01 -4.85
N ALA A 19 -13.56 -2.20 -5.14
CA ALA A 19 -12.59 -2.89 -4.27
C ALA A 19 -11.12 -2.82 -4.75
N GLN A 20 -10.76 -1.82 -5.54
CA GLN A 20 -9.42 -1.70 -6.13
C GLN A 20 -8.49 -0.87 -5.24
N ASP A 21 -8.28 -1.33 -4.01
CA ASP A 21 -7.33 -0.68 -3.13
C ASP A 21 -5.90 -0.93 -3.63
N GLY A 22 -5.16 0.14 -3.81
CA GLY A 22 -3.75 0.14 -4.14
C GLY A 22 -2.91 -0.45 -3.02
N VAL A 23 -1.84 -1.12 -3.42
CA VAL A 23 -0.87 -1.76 -2.53
C VAL A 23 0.53 -1.31 -2.90
N ILE A 24 1.26 -0.79 -1.92
CA ILE A 24 2.69 -0.52 -2.03
C ILE A 24 3.42 -1.56 -1.17
N ARG A 25 4.34 -2.29 -1.79
CA ARG A 25 5.23 -3.23 -1.10
C ARG A 25 6.68 -2.94 -1.49
N GLY A 26 7.59 -3.15 -0.56
CA GLY A 26 9.01 -2.94 -0.80
C GLY A 26 9.87 -3.54 0.30
N ARG A 27 11.17 -3.29 0.22
CA ARG A 27 12.17 -3.76 1.18
C ARG A 27 13.13 -2.63 1.52
N VAL A 28 13.40 -2.47 2.81
CA VAL A 28 14.38 -1.52 3.33
C VAL A 28 15.65 -2.26 3.72
N TYR A 29 16.80 -1.74 3.28
CA TYR A 29 18.11 -2.31 3.55
C TYR A 29 19.16 -1.22 3.72
N ASP A 30 20.24 -1.55 4.43
CA ASP A 30 21.38 -0.67 4.61
C ASP A 30 22.21 -0.60 3.31
N GLN A 31 22.46 0.62 2.82
CA GLN A 31 23.16 0.84 1.56
C GLN A 31 24.62 0.33 1.57
N GLN A 32 25.29 0.31 2.73
CA GLN A 32 26.71 -0.04 2.81
C GLN A 32 26.93 -1.55 2.76
N ASN A 33 26.02 -2.33 3.36
CA ASN A 33 26.22 -3.76 3.57
C ASN A 33 25.06 -4.64 3.04
N ASN A 34 24.02 -4.04 2.47
CA ASN A 34 22.82 -4.70 1.94
C ASN A 34 22.05 -5.56 2.97
N LYS A 35 22.29 -5.38 4.27
CA LYS A 35 21.53 -6.07 5.31
C LYS A 35 20.14 -5.48 5.45
N PRO A 36 19.12 -6.32 5.75
CA PRO A 36 17.78 -5.83 5.99
C PRO A 36 17.74 -4.88 7.19
N LEU A 37 16.90 -3.85 7.10
CA LEU A 37 16.64 -2.95 8.21
C LEU A 37 15.22 -3.21 8.74
N PRO A 38 15.08 -3.84 9.92
CA PRO A 38 13.79 -4.09 10.53
C PRO A 38 13.26 -2.87 11.27
N PHE A 39 11.94 -2.81 11.43
CA PHE A 39 11.21 -1.77 12.17
C PHE A 39 11.42 -0.34 11.64
N VAL A 40 11.80 -0.21 10.37
CA VAL A 40 11.84 1.08 9.67
C VAL A 40 10.41 1.54 9.47
N ASN A 41 10.10 2.76 9.90
CA ASN A 41 8.78 3.35 9.70
C ASN A 41 8.71 3.95 8.30
N VAL A 42 7.85 3.39 7.45
CA VAL A 42 7.58 3.84 6.08
C VAL A 42 6.20 4.49 6.05
N ILE A 43 6.17 5.78 5.74
CA ILE A 43 4.96 6.61 5.75
C ILE A 43 4.61 7.06 4.33
N VAL A 44 3.33 7.09 3.99
CA VAL A 44 2.85 7.79 2.80
C VAL A 44 2.67 9.27 3.13
N MET A 45 3.48 10.13 2.53
CA MET A 45 3.46 11.57 2.82
C MET A 45 2.07 12.17 2.57
N GLY A 46 1.55 12.89 3.57
CA GLY A 46 0.23 13.53 3.50
C GLY A 46 -0.95 12.60 3.81
N GLN A 47 -0.70 11.34 4.18
CA GLN A 47 -1.72 10.40 4.65
C GLN A 47 -1.37 9.84 6.03
N GLU A 48 -2.38 9.42 6.77
CA GLU A 48 -2.22 8.73 8.06
C GLU A 48 -1.96 7.21 7.88
N ILE A 49 -1.39 6.82 6.74
CA ILE A 49 -1.10 5.42 6.40
C ILE A 49 0.41 5.20 6.45
N SER A 50 0.83 4.22 7.25
CA SER A 50 2.22 3.81 7.38
C SER A 50 2.35 2.30 7.61
N ALA A 51 3.56 1.79 7.41
CA ALA A 51 3.93 0.42 7.75
C ALA A 51 5.32 0.39 8.36
N ALA A 52 5.54 -0.52 9.31
CA ALA A 52 6.87 -0.84 9.80
C ALA A 52 7.44 -2.01 8.99
N SER A 53 8.74 -1.98 8.68
CA SER A 53 9.40 -3.13 8.05
C SER A 53 9.54 -4.32 9.00
N ASP A 54 9.45 -5.54 8.46
CA ASP A 54 9.64 -6.80 9.18
C ASP A 54 11.13 -7.15 9.38
N LEU A 55 11.43 -8.33 9.94
CA LEU A 55 12.79 -8.81 10.19
C LEU A 55 13.67 -8.93 8.94
N ASP A 56 13.04 -9.13 7.77
CA ASP A 56 13.70 -9.22 6.47
C ASP A 56 13.74 -7.87 5.74
N GLY A 57 13.26 -6.81 6.40
CA GLY A 57 13.18 -5.45 5.91
C GLY A 57 11.98 -5.19 5.00
N ASN A 58 11.06 -6.14 4.82
CA ASN A 58 9.92 -5.97 3.92
C ASN A 58 8.82 -5.14 4.59
N PHE A 59 8.09 -4.34 3.81
CA PHE A 59 6.92 -3.61 4.28
C PHE A 59 5.76 -3.73 3.29
N LEU A 60 4.55 -3.55 3.81
CA LEU A 60 3.31 -3.61 3.04
C LEU A 60 2.36 -2.50 3.50
N ILE A 61 1.98 -1.63 2.57
CA ILE A 61 0.98 -0.59 2.75
C ILE A 61 -0.19 -0.92 1.83
N VAL A 62 -1.40 -0.99 2.38
CA VAL A 62 -2.64 -1.36 1.68
C VAL A 62 -3.68 -0.25 1.85
N GLY A 63 -4.75 -0.29 1.06
CA GLY A 63 -5.85 0.67 1.21
C GLY A 63 -5.58 2.03 0.56
N LEU A 64 -4.69 2.09 -0.44
CA LEU A 64 -4.33 3.34 -1.09
C LEU A 64 -5.23 3.60 -2.30
N GLU A 65 -5.74 4.82 -2.42
CA GLU A 65 -6.38 5.22 -3.68
C GLU A 65 -5.35 5.25 -4.82
N PRO A 66 -5.74 4.99 -6.08
CA PRO A 66 -4.82 5.12 -7.21
C PRO A 66 -4.24 6.55 -7.32
N GLY A 67 -2.92 6.67 -7.35
CA GLY A 67 -2.27 7.98 -7.41
C GLY A 67 -0.75 7.91 -7.32
N PHE A 68 -0.13 9.08 -7.30
CA PHE A 68 1.30 9.24 -7.06
C PHE A 68 1.54 9.55 -5.59
N TYR A 69 2.47 8.82 -4.98
CA TYR A 69 2.81 8.95 -3.58
C TYR A 69 4.31 9.16 -3.41
N THR A 70 4.68 10.05 -2.49
CA THR A 70 6.03 10.09 -1.93
C THR A 70 6.03 9.27 -0.65
N LEU A 71 6.98 8.34 -0.56
CA LEU A 71 7.18 7.58 0.66
C LEU A 71 8.24 8.27 1.51
N LEU A 72 8.16 8.12 2.82
CA LEU A 72 9.20 8.56 3.74
C LEU A 72 9.59 7.37 4.59
N ALA A 73 10.84 6.94 4.49
CA ALA A 73 11.41 5.93 5.37
C ALA A 73 12.26 6.57 6.46
N SER A 74 11.95 6.27 7.72
CA SER A 74 12.62 6.81 8.90
C SER A 74 13.03 5.72 9.86
N PHE A 75 14.28 5.78 10.32
CA PHE A 75 14.84 4.86 11.28
C PHE A 75 15.90 5.56 12.12
N ILE A 76 15.97 5.23 13.41
CA ILE A 76 16.87 5.89 14.35
C ILE A 76 18.32 5.63 13.92
N GLY A 77 19.13 6.69 13.86
CA GLY A 77 20.52 6.62 13.43
C GLY A 77 20.73 6.62 11.92
N TYR A 78 19.66 6.69 11.12
CA TYR A 78 19.72 6.79 9.66
C TYR A 78 19.22 8.14 9.18
N LYS A 79 19.72 8.56 8.01
CA LYS A 79 19.16 9.69 7.29
C LYS A 79 17.77 9.30 6.77
N ILE A 80 16.83 10.23 6.84
CA ILE A 80 15.51 10.07 6.22
C ILE A 80 15.68 9.88 4.71
N ALA A 81 15.01 8.85 4.18
CA ALA A 81 14.91 8.59 2.75
C ALA A 81 13.50 8.91 2.25
N TYR A 82 13.41 9.40 1.01
CA TYR A 82 12.17 9.81 0.33
C TYR A 82 12.04 9.10 -1.02
#